data_AF-A0AAP2JXQ3-F1
#
_entry.id   AF-A0AAP2JXQ3-F1
#
_cell.length_a   1.000
_cell.length_b   1.000
_cell.length_c   1.000
_cell.angle_alpha   90.00
_cell.angle_beta   90.00
_cell.angle_gamma   90.00
#
_symmetry.space_group_name_H-M   'P 1'
#
loop_
_entity.id
_entity.type
_entity.pdbx_description
1 polymer ?
#
loop_
_entity_poly.entity_id
_entity_poly.type
_entity_poly.pdbx_seq_one_letter_code
_entity_poly.pdbx_strand_id
1 'polypeptide(L)'
;MSCGIKVSGSSNIRISNCSFSGLDVGIDAEYSNNISVSGTNFNDVKTGVKLNKVNGFKATNNTDSYTSNGCFRFSIVSVAVSNILNLKRIS
;
A
#
# COMPACT_ATOMS: atom_id res chain seq x y z
N MET A 1 11.73 -4.67 12.37
CA MET A 1 10.72 -4.47 11.31
C MET A 1 11.08 -3.21 10.55
N SER A 2 11.43 -3.31 9.27
CA SER A 2 11.72 -2.14 8.42
C SER A 2 10.44 -1.66 7.72
N CYS A 3 10.18 -0.36 7.77
CA CYS A 3 9.01 0.27 7.14
C CYS A 3 9.45 1.47 6.31
N GLY A 4 8.92 1.62 5.09
CA GLY A 4 9.24 2.74 4.21
C GLY A 4 8.55 4.03 4.64
N ILE A 5 7.21 4.00 4.69
CA ILE A 5 6.39 5.12 5.16
C ILE A 5 5.44 4.64 6.25
N LYS A 6 5.46 5.31 7.40
CA LYS A 6 4.43 5.18 8.43
C LYS A 6 3.49 6.38 8.42
N VAL A 7 2.19 6.12 8.31
CA VAL A 7 1.11 7.11 8.41
C VAL A 7 0.25 6.76 9.61
N SER A 8 0.12 7.67 10.58
CA SER A 8 -0.66 7.43 11.81
C SER A 8 -1.49 8.65 12.15
N GLY A 9 -2.77 8.46 12.47
CA GLY A 9 -3.66 9.56 12.90
C GLY A 9 -3.81 10.70 11.88
N SER A 10 -3.61 10.41 10.59
CA SER A 10 -3.45 11.45 9.56
C SER A 10 -4.59 11.43 8.54
N SER A 11 -4.75 12.52 7.79
CA SER A 11 -5.76 12.61 6.74
C SER A 11 -5.25 13.22 5.46
N ASN A 12 -5.88 12.86 4.33
CA ASN A 12 -5.64 13.42 3.00
C ASN A 12 -4.20 13.26 2.51
N ILE A 13 -3.60 12.09 2.77
CA ILE A 13 -2.22 11.78 2.40
C ILE A 13 -2.16 11.31 0.94
N ARG A 14 -1.16 11.81 0.20
CA ARG A 14 -0.85 11.37 -1.16
C ARG A 14 0.59 10.85 -1.21
N ILE A 15 0.73 9.59 -1.63
CA ILE A 15 2.01 8.94 -1.89
C ILE A 15 2.02 8.62 -3.38
N SER A 16 2.91 9.26 -4.14
CA SER A 16 2.88 9.20 -5.60
C SER A 16 4.26 9.04 -6.21
N ASN A 17 4.39 8.18 -7.20
CA ASN A 17 5.63 7.98 -7.98
C ASN A 17 6.85 7.63 -7.10
N CYS A 18 6.62 6.83 -6.06
CA CYS A 18 7.68 6.37 -5.15
C CYS A 18 8.17 4.97 -5.52
N SER A 19 9.36 4.61 -5.05
CA SER A 19 9.87 3.24 -5.13
C SER A 19 10.30 2.77 -3.74
N PHE A 20 9.82 1.60 -3.34
CA PHE A 20 10.16 0.92 -2.09
C PHE A 20 10.87 -0.38 -2.39
N SER A 21 11.97 -0.69 -1.70
CA SER A 21 12.68 -1.94 -1.93
C SER A 21 13.39 -2.52 -0.72
N GLY A 22 13.37 -3.86 -0.59
CA GLY A 22 14.07 -4.58 0.48
C GLY A 22 13.48 -4.35 1.88
N LEU A 23 12.17 -4.06 1.97
CA LEU A 23 11.50 -3.70 3.22
C LEU A 23 10.56 -4.81 3.70
N ASP A 24 10.34 -4.88 5.01
CA ASP A 24 9.26 -5.73 5.56
C ASP A 24 7.88 -5.15 5.19
N VAL A 25 7.70 -3.83 5.31
CA VAL A 25 6.47 -3.12 4.94
C VAL A 25 6.78 -1.88 4.12
N GLY A 26 6.14 -1.71 2.97
CA GLY A 26 6.30 -0.51 2.14
C GLY A 26 5.62 0.69 2.80
N ILE A 27 4.30 0.62 2.96
CA ILE A 27 3.47 1.65 3.61
C ILE A 27 2.69 1.01 4.76
N ASP A 28 2.87 1.49 5.99
CA ASP A 28 2.06 1.13 7.15
C ASP A 28 1.16 2.32 7.53
N ALA A 29 -0.16 2.18 7.33
CA ALA A 29 -1.13 3.22 7.65
C ALA A 29 -2.10 2.76 8.72
N GLU A 30 -2.25 3.57 9.78
CA GLU A 30 -3.12 3.30 10.90
C GLU A 30 -3.97 4.51 11.30
N TYR A 31 -5.22 4.27 11.72
CA TYR A 31 -6.12 5.30 12.27
C TYR A 31 -6.22 6.56 11.41
N SER A 32 -6.31 6.40 10.08
CA SER A 32 -6.12 7.49 9.12
C SER A 32 -7.25 7.54 8.09
N ASN A 33 -7.39 8.65 7.38
CA ASN A 33 -8.49 8.88 6.42
C ASN A 33 -7.98 9.41 5.07
N ASN A 34 -8.61 9.00 3.97
CA ASN A 34 -8.36 9.51 2.61
C ASN A 34 -6.88 9.43 2.20
N ILE A 35 -6.34 8.21 2.12
CA ILE A 35 -4.96 7.96 1.69
C ILE A 35 -4.98 7.51 0.24
N SER A 36 -4.22 8.18 -0.63
CA SER A 36 -4.07 7.82 -2.04
C SER A 36 -2.63 7.40 -2.34
N VAL A 37 -2.44 6.20 -2.87
CA VAL A 37 -1.15 5.67 -3.34
C VAL A 37 -1.19 5.45 -4.85
N SER A 38 -0.31 6.10 -5.59
CA SER A 38 -0.33 6.01 -7.07
C SER A 38 1.05 5.99 -7.72
N GLY A 39 1.18 5.32 -8.87
CA GLY A 39 2.44 5.29 -9.61
C GLY A 39 3.61 4.67 -8.83
N THR A 40 3.33 3.92 -7.76
CA THR A 40 4.34 3.48 -6.80
C THR A 40 4.79 2.06 -7.11
N ASN A 41 6.10 1.82 -7.02
CA ASN A 41 6.71 0.52 -7.21
C ASN A 41 7.13 -0.11 -5.86
N PHE A 42 6.73 -1.35 -5.61
CA PHE A 42 7.15 -2.15 -4.46
C PHE A 42 7.99 -3.33 -4.95
N ASN A 43 9.32 -3.21 -4.87
CA ASN A 43 10.24 -4.23 -5.38
C ASN A 43 10.91 -4.98 -4.23
N ASP A 44 10.73 -6.29 -4.12
CA ASP A 44 11.29 -7.06 -2.99
C ASP A 44 10.82 -6.52 -1.61
N VAL A 45 9.53 -6.15 -1.49
CA VAL A 45 8.89 -5.73 -0.24
C VAL A 45 7.93 -6.81 0.24
N LYS A 46 8.07 -7.29 1.49
CA LYS A 46 7.26 -8.41 2.00
C LYS A 46 5.77 -8.10 2.06
N THR A 47 5.42 -6.87 2.47
CA THR A 47 4.06 -6.33 2.50
C THR A 47 4.04 -4.95 1.87
N GLY A 48 3.50 -4.79 0.65
CA GLY A 48 3.47 -3.49 -0.03
C GLY A 48 2.75 -2.41 0.79
N VAL A 49 1.50 -2.66 1.16
CA VAL A 49 0.71 -1.74 1.99
C VAL A 49 -0.03 -2.51 3.09
N LYS A 50 0.13 -2.04 4.33
CA LYS A 50 -0.55 -2.52 5.52
C LYS A 50 -1.50 -1.44 6.03
N LEU A 51 -2.78 -1.80 6.20
CA LEU A 51 -3.83 -0.87 6.61
C LEU A 51 -4.52 -1.36 7.89
N ASN A 52 -4.63 -0.48 8.88
CA ASN A 52 -5.33 -0.72 10.13
C ASN A 52 -6.27 0.44 10.48
N LYS A 53 -7.58 0.21 10.49
CA LYS A 53 -8.59 1.27 10.77
C LYS A 53 -8.36 2.51 9.90
N VAL A 54 -8.28 2.29 8.59
CA VAL A 54 -8.13 3.35 7.58
C VAL A 54 -9.41 3.47 6.78
N ASN A 55 -9.94 4.68 6.62
CA ASN A 55 -11.09 4.95 5.74
C ASN A 55 -10.64 5.66 4.46
N GLY A 56 -11.27 5.37 3.32
CA GLY A 56 -10.99 6.05 2.05
C GLY A 56 -9.59 5.79 1.48
N PHE A 57 -9.08 4.56 1.57
CA PHE A 57 -7.81 4.19 0.93
C PHE A 57 -8.00 3.95 -0.58
N LYS A 58 -7.14 4.55 -1.40
CA LYS A 58 -7.15 4.38 -2.86
C LYS A 58 -5.77 4.01 -3.36
N ALA A 59 -5.67 2.96 -4.18
CA ALA A 59 -4.44 2.55 -4.85
C ALA A 59 -4.67 2.45 -6.36
N THR A 60 -3.86 3.14 -7.17
CA THR A 60 -3.99 3.16 -8.64
C THR A 60 -2.64 3.17 -9.33
N ASN A 61 -2.47 2.40 -10.41
CA ASN A 61 -1.24 2.36 -11.21
C ASN A 61 0.02 2.05 -10.37
N ASN A 62 -0.08 1.17 -9.38
CA ASN A 62 1.07 0.71 -8.60
C ASN A 62 1.59 -0.62 -9.17
N THR A 63 2.89 -0.88 -9.03
CA THR A 63 3.56 -2.14 -9.40
C THR A 63 4.15 -2.82 -8.16
N ASP A 64 4.11 -4.15 -8.11
CA ASP A 64 4.68 -4.97 -7.02
C ASP A 64 5.34 -6.16 -7.68
N SER A 65 6.64 -6.25 -7.47
CA SER A 65 7.53 -7.25 -8.02
C SER A 65 8.17 -8.07 -6.91
N TYR A 66 7.38 -8.48 -5.90
CA TYR A 66 7.82 -9.46 -4.91
C TYR A 66 7.94 -10.87 -5.53
N THR A 67 9.14 -11.45 -5.48
CA THR A 67 9.49 -12.72 -6.12
C THR A 67 8.95 -13.97 -5.42
N SER A 68 8.22 -13.84 -4.29
CA SER A 68 7.46 -14.96 -3.72
C SER A 68 5.99 -14.93 -4.17
N ASN A 69 5.63 -15.79 -5.12
CA ASN A 69 4.26 -16.17 -5.46
C ASN A 69 3.24 -15.05 -5.74
N GLY A 70 3.64 -13.98 -6.42
CA GLY A 70 2.77 -13.24 -7.36
C GLY A 70 1.47 -12.64 -6.83
N CYS A 71 1.37 -12.35 -5.53
CA CYS A 71 0.22 -11.66 -4.96
C CYS A 71 0.65 -10.28 -4.45
N PHE A 72 0.08 -9.22 -5.01
CA PHE A 72 0.06 -7.90 -4.37
C PHE A 72 -0.66 -8.05 -3.00
N ARG A 73 0.10 -8.03 -1.90
CA ARG A 73 -0.43 -8.35 -0.56
C ARG A 73 -0.91 -7.08 0.13
N PHE A 74 -2.17 -6.69 -0.11
CA PHE A 74 -2.86 -5.77 0.80
C PHE A 74 -3.30 -6.56 2.05
N SER A 75 -2.66 -6.30 3.19
CA SER A 75 -3.20 -6.77 4.48
C SER A 75 -4.14 -5.68 5.01
N ILE A 76 -5.45 -5.93 4.87
CA ILE A 76 -6.49 -5.03 5.33
C ILE A 76 -7.10 -5.63 6.60
N VAL A 77 -6.88 -4.99 7.74
CA VAL A 77 -7.60 -5.33 8.97
C VAL A 77 -8.69 -4.27 9.16
N SER A 78 -9.90 -4.61 8.68
CA SER A 78 -11.17 -3.84 8.72
C SER A 78 -11.27 -2.58 7.83
N VAL A 79 -12.17 -2.60 6.83
CA VAL A 79 -12.65 -1.44 6.08
C VAL A 79 -14.14 -1.59 5.74
N ALA A 80 -14.95 -0.59 6.09
CA ALA A 80 -16.26 -0.38 5.46
C ALA A 80 -16.04 -0.09 3.98
N VAL A 81 -16.46 -1.02 3.12
CA VAL A 81 -15.95 -1.23 1.76
C VAL A 81 -16.37 -0.11 0.80
N SER A 82 -15.38 0.60 0.23
CA SER A 82 -15.48 1.31 -1.06
C SER A 82 -14.10 1.40 -1.71
N ASN A 83 -13.39 0.28 -1.84
CA ASN A 83 -12.06 0.23 -2.48
C ASN A 83 -12.19 -0.25 -3.93
N ILE A 84 -12.05 0.65 -4.91
CA ILE A 84 -11.83 0.28 -6.31
C ILE A 84 -10.36 -0.09 -6.47
N LEU A 85 -10.07 -1.39 -6.60
CA LEU A 85 -8.73 -1.93 -6.83
C LEU A 85 -8.58 -2.24 -8.33
N ASN A 86 -8.00 -1.33 -9.10
CA ASN A 86 -7.59 -1.58 -10.49
C ASN A 86 -6.08 -1.89 -10.52
N LEU A 87 -5.72 -3.17 -10.58
CA LEU A 87 -4.33 -3.63 -10.60
C LEU A 87 -4.08 -4.52 -11.83
N LYS A 88 -3.13 -4.13 -12.68
CA LYS A 88 -2.61 -4.97 -13.77
C LYS A 88 -1.39 -5.73 -13.26
N ARG A 89 -1.43 -7.06 -13.30
CA ARG A 89 -0.24 -7.91 -13.12
C ARG A 89 0.58 -7.84 -14.41
N ILE A 90 1.83 -7.41 -14.32
CA ILE A 90 2.77 -7.51 -15.45
C ILE A 90 3.45 -8.87 -15.31
N SER A 91 3.18 -9.76 -16.26
CA SER A 91 3.82 -11.08 -16.43
C SER A 91 5.13 -10.96 -17.18
#